data_AF-A0A2E9X0D6-F1
#
_entry.id   AF-A0A2E9X0D6-F1
#
_cell.length_a   1.000
_cell.length_b   1.000
_cell.length_c   1.000
_cell.angle_alpha   90.00
_cell.angle_beta   90.00
_cell.angle_gamma   90.00
#
_symmetry.space_group_name_H-M   'P 1'
#
loop_
_entity.id
_entity.type
_entity.pdbx_description
1 polymer ?
#
loop_
_entity_poly.entity_id
_entity_poly.type
_entity_poly.pdbx_seq_one_letter_code
_entity_poly.pdbx_strand_id
1 'polypeptide(L)' 'MPGGGYKGPLSVEWEDAGMEREHGAAEACRYVRDLDFPASETAFDAAFQQDE' A
#
# COMPACT_ATOMS: atom_id res chain seq x y z
N MET A 1 21.65 -2.73 -5.67
CA MET A 1 21.46 -1.42 -5.02
C MET A 1 20.46 -1.60 -3.89
N PRO A 2 20.67 -0.97 -2.72
CA PRO A 2 19.63 -0.85 -1.70
C PRO A 2 18.40 -0.17 -2.35
N GLY A 3 17.17 -0.58 -2.02
CA GLY A 3 15.98 0.21 -2.34
C GLY A 3 15.10 -0.24 -3.52
N GLY A 4 14.70 -1.51 -3.56
CA GLY A 4 13.55 -1.94 -4.35
C GLY A 4 12.25 -1.42 -3.73
N GLY A 5 11.89 -0.17 -3.97
CA GLY A 5 10.64 0.42 -3.48
C GLY A 5 10.08 1.41 -4.48
N TYR A 6 8.84 1.18 -4.92
CA TYR A 6 8.11 2.12 -5.76
C TYR A 6 7.88 3.44 -4.99
N LYS A 7 8.11 4.57 -5.65
CA LYS A 7 7.99 5.93 -5.07
C LYS A 7 6.95 6.80 -5.78
N GLY A 8 6.26 6.25 -6.77
CA GLY A 8 5.16 6.95 -7.44
C GLY A 8 3.85 6.84 -6.66
N PRO A 9 2.79 7.55 -7.09
CA PRO A 9 1.47 7.42 -6.50
C PRO A 9 0.83 6.08 -6.82
N LEU A 10 0.03 5.56 -5.89
CA LEU A 10 -0.88 4.44 -6.17
C LEU A 10 -2.18 5.00 -6.76
N SER A 11 -2.51 4.59 -7.99
CA SER A 11 -3.78 4.90 -8.64
C SER A 11 -4.81 3.79 -8.39
N VAL A 12 -6.07 4.16 -8.23
CA VAL A 12 -7.20 3.22 -8.16
C VAL A 12 -7.99 3.30 -9.46
N GLU A 13 -8.14 2.16 -10.13
CA GLU A 13 -9.15 1.96 -11.17
C GLU A 13 -10.35 1.24 -10.55
N TRP A 14 -11.55 1.75 -10.79
CA TRP A 14 -12.78 1.26 -10.19
C TRP A 14 -13.83 1.01 -11.26
N GLU A 15 -14.56 -0.11 -11.15
CA GLU A 15 -15.64 -0.48 -12.06
C GLU A 15 -16.71 -1.29 -11.32
N ASP A 16 -17.92 -0.73 -11.26
CA ASP A 16 -19.16 -1.46 -10.95
C ASP A 16 -20.32 -0.76 -11.67
N ALA A 17 -20.98 -1.45 -12.59
CA ALA A 17 -22.08 -0.90 -13.39
C ALA A 17 -23.37 -0.69 -12.58
N GLY A 18 -23.50 -1.30 -11.40
CA GLY A 18 -24.66 -1.19 -10.52
C GLY A 18 -24.53 -0.11 -9.44
N MET A 19 -23.38 0.56 -9.34
CA MET A 19 -23.08 1.52 -8.28
C MET A 19 -22.89 2.94 -8.84
N GLU A 20 -23.20 3.95 -8.03
CA GLU A 20 -22.89 5.34 -8.37
C GLU A 20 -21.36 5.53 -8.39
N ARG A 21 -20.87 6.14 -9.47
CA ARG A 21 -19.45 6.20 -9.81
C ARG A 21 -18.62 6.91 -8.73
N GLU A 22 -19.06 8.07 -8.26
CA GLU A 22 -18.29 8.87 -7.31
C GLU A 22 -18.27 8.23 -5.93
N HIS A 23 -19.39 7.64 -5.51
CA HIS A 23 -19.52 6.84 -4.31
C HIS A 23 -18.54 5.66 -4.31
N GLY A 24 -18.56 4.84 -5.35
CA GLY A 24 -17.69 3.68 -5.47
C GLY A 24 -16.21 4.05 -5.55
N ALA A 25 -15.87 5.07 -6.35
CA ALA A 25 -14.50 5.58 -6.44
C ALA A 25 -13.98 6.10 -5.09
N ALA A 26 -14.80 6.83 -4.34
CA ALA A 26 -14.42 7.35 -3.02
C ALA A 26 -14.24 6.24 -1.98
N GLU A 27 -15.14 5.26 -1.97
CA GLU A 27 -15.05 4.09 -1.08
C GLU A 27 -13.78 3.27 -1.36
N ALA A 28 -13.51 2.95 -2.63
CA ALA A 28 -12.32 2.20 -3.02
C ALA A 28 -11.03 2.95 -2.69
N CYS A 29 -10.98 4.26 -2.96
CA CYS A 29 -9.84 5.09 -2.57
C CYS A 29 -9.58 5.07 -1.06
N ARG A 30 -10.64 5.14 -0.24
CA ARG A 30 -10.52 5.05 1.22
C ARG A 30 -9.99 3.69 1.63
N TYR A 31 -10.61 2.61 1.13
CA TYR A 31 -10.22 1.25 1.48
C TYR A 31 -8.75 0.96 1.16
N VAL A 32 -8.28 1.31 -0.04
CA VAL A 32 -6.87 1.09 -0.42
C VAL A 32 -5.92 1.92 0.46
N ARG A 33 -6.31 3.13 0.85
CA ARG A 33 -5.51 3.97 1.75
C ARG A 33 -5.42 3.39 3.16
N ASP A 34 -6.47 2.75 3.65
CA ASP A 34 -6.46 2.09 4.96
C ASP A 34 -5.52 0.86 4.99
N LEU A 35 -5.19 0.31 3.82
CA LEU A 35 -4.20 -0.77 3.66
C LEU A 35 -2.76 -0.26 3.45
N ASP A 36 -2.55 1.04 3.23
CA ASP A 36 -1.24 1.63 3.00
C ASP A 36 -0.54 1.89 4.35
N PHE A 37 0.30 0.94 4.77
CA PHE A 37 1.07 1.03 6.01
C PHE A 37 2.55 1.34 5.72
N PRO A 38 3.24 2.05 6.65
CA PRO A 38 4.64 2.40 6.45
C PRO A 38 5.52 1.15 6.34
N ALA A 39 6.52 1.23 5.46
CA ALA A 39 7.53 0.19 5.37
C ALA A 39 8.32 0.07 6.68
N SER A 40 8.78 -1.16 7.00
CA SER A 40 9.68 -1.40 8.14
C SER A 40 10.99 -0.62 7.98
N GLU A 41 11.41 0.06 9.05
CA GLU A 41 12.72 0.71 9.12
C GLU A 41 13.85 -0.29 9.41
N THR A 42 13.53 -1.48 9.91
CA THR A 42 14.48 -2.55 10.20
C THR A 42 14.69 -3.41 8.97
N ALA A 43 15.95 -3.60 8.58
CA ALA A 43 16.32 -4.56 7.54
C ALA A 43 16.00 -5.99 8.00
N PHE A 44 15.55 -6.84 7.07
CA PHE A 44 15.11 -8.20 7.38
C PHE A 44 16.17 -8.98 8.18
N ASP A 45 17.40 -9.08 7.69
CA ASP A 45 18.47 -9.83 8.37
C ASP A 45 18.82 -9.25 9.75
N ALA A 46 18.75 -7.93 9.91
CA ALA A 46 19.01 -7.26 11.18
C ALA A 46 17.93 -7.59 12.23
N ALA A 47 16.70 -7.91 11.83
CA ALA A 47 15.62 -8.29 12.75
C ALA A 47 15.84 -9.67 13.38
N PHE A 48 16.73 -10.50 12.84
CA PHE A 48 16.97 -11.88 13.28
C PHE A 48 18.41 -12.15 13.74
N GLN A 49 19.28 -11.13 13.77
CA GLN A 49 20.57 -11.26 14.44
C GLN A 49 20.33 -11.42 15.94
N GLN A 50 20.51 -12.65 16.44
CA GLN A 50 20.70 -12.91 17.87
C GLN A 50 22.20 -13.04 18.11
N ASP A 51 22.66 -12.43 19.20
CA ASP A 51 24.06 -12.45 19.61
C ASP A 51 24.55 -13.90 19.75
N GLU A 52 25.52 -14.29 18.91
CA GLU A 52 26.43 -15.42 19.19
C GLU A 52 27.47 -15.01 20.24
#